data_AF-A0A369LF04-F1
#
_entry.id   AF-A0A369LF04-F1
#
_cell.length_a   1.000
_cell.length_b   1.000
_cell.length_c   1.000
_cell.angle_alpha   90.00
_cell.angle_beta   90.00
_cell.angle_gamma   90.00
#
_symmetry.space_group_name_H-M   'P 1'
#
loop_
_entity.id
_entity.type
_entity.pdbx_description
1 polymer ?
#
loop_
_entity_poly.entity_id
_entity_poly.type
_entity_poly.pdbx_seq_one_letter_code
_entity_poly.pdbx_strand_id
1 'polypeptide(L)'
;MAEDEKISQPGEDAQAPSPKRKAKRGWIIGGVVAAVIVVAGAGFWVWHETPSFCNAICHSPMDSYVDTYYSGDQGMLVTAHAEAGNNCLSCHEPVITEQVGEVMKWTSDDYPMTADGTKLADGADMASEEFCAKSGCHDMDDVVASTWGFEGNGEQFNPHSSHQDLALECGDCHKAHEKSVLMCNQCHKLNMPEGWEAPNAA
;
A
#
# COMPACT_ATOMS: atom_id res chain seq x y z
N MET A 1 91.44 50.48 19.94
CA MET A 1 91.50 49.11 20.49
C MET A 1 90.10 48.55 20.30
N ALA A 2 89.74 48.18 19.06
CA ALA A 2 89.98 46.87 18.44
C ALA A 2 89.00 45.82 19.05
N GLU A 3 87.89 45.52 18.36
CA GLU A 3 87.71 44.37 17.40
C GLU A 3 87.27 43.09 18.18
N ASP A 4 86.37 42.20 17.75
CA ASP A 4 85.50 42.09 16.60
C ASP A 4 84.40 41.03 16.87
N GLU A 5 83.25 41.27 16.25
CA GLU A 5 82.20 40.41 15.67
C GLU A 5 82.23 38.87 15.79
N LYS A 6 81.06 38.25 16.14
CA LYS A 6 80.37 37.26 15.27
C LYS A 6 78.88 37.04 15.62
N ILE A 7 78.04 37.61 14.76
CA ILE A 7 76.75 37.14 14.19
C ILE A 7 76.20 35.78 14.67
N SER A 8 74.92 35.75 15.11
CA SER A 8 73.87 34.92 14.46
C SER A 8 72.45 35.30 14.88
N GLN A 9 71.51 34.95 14.00
CA GLN A 9 70.18 35.49 13.69
C GLN A 9 69.00 35.03 14.60
N PRO A 10 67.77 35.57 14.40
CA PRO A 10 66.67 35.56 15.38
C PRO A 10 65.84 34.28 15.29
N GLY A 11 65.40 33.75 16.44
CA GLY A 11 64.57 32.56 16.54
C GLY A 11 63.15 32.89 16.97
N GLU A 12 62.21 32.49 16.12
CA GLU A 12 60.76 32.48 16.29
C GLU A 12 60.24 32.20 17.71
N ASP A 13 59.46 33.15 18.27
CA ASP A 13 58.48 32.84 19.31
C ASP A 13 57.31 32.09 18.68
N ALA A 14 57.39 30.76 18.78
CA ALA A 14 56.37 29.83 18.32
C ALA A 14 55.00 30.12 18.97
N GLN A 15 54.00 30.37 18.13
CA GLN A 15 52.60 30.42 18.51
C GLN A 15 52.19 29.11 19.21
N ALA A 16 51.86 29.19 20.50
CA ALA A 16 51.36 28.05 21.26
C ALA A 16 50.10 27.45 20.59
N PRO A 17 49.94 26.12 20.54
CA PRO A 17 48.80 25.51 19.86
C PRO A 17 47.52 25.78 20.66
N SER A 18 46.53 26.42 20.01
CA SER A 18 45.18 26.59 20.55
C SER A 18 44.59 25.25 20.98
N PRO A 19 44.01 25.12 22.19
CA PRO A 19 43.45 23.85 22.65
C PRO A 19 42.27 23.47 21.75
N LYS A 20 42.41 22.38 20.99
CA LYS A 20 41.29 21.80 20.23
C LYS A 20 40.21 21.43 21.22
N ARG A 21 39.09 22.18 21.24
CA ARG A 21 37.91 21.93 22.08
C ARG A 21 37.32 20.55 21.74
N LYS A 22 37.80 19.50 22.41
CA LYS A 22 37.33 18.11 22.24
C LYS A 22 36.05 17.79 23.04
N ALA A 23 35.43 18.77 23.70
CA ALA A 23 34.34 18.51 24.66
C ALA A 23 32.91 18.61 24.08
N LYS A 24 32.70 19.09 22.85
CA LYS A 24 31.34 19.23 22.26
C LYS A 24 31.02 18.23 21.14
N ARG A 25 32.04 17.56 20.57
CA ARG A 25 31.82 16.63 19.45
C ARG A 25 30.95 15.44 19.82
N GLY A 26 31.12 14.86 21.01
CA GLY A 26 30.29 13.73 21.46
C GLY A 26 28.81 14.08 21.62
N TRP A 27 28.51 15.26 22.18
CA TRP A 27 27.15 15.78 22.30
C TRP A 27 26.53 16.14 20.95
N ILE A 28 27.32 16.72 20.04
CA ILE A 28 26.87 17.01 18.67
C ILE A 28 26.58 15.71 17.92
N ILE A 29 27.46 14.71 18.01
CA ILE A 29 27.24 13.40 17.39
C ILE A 29 26.01 12.72 17.98
N GLY A 30 25.87 12.70 19.32
CA GLY A 30 24.69 12.14 19.98
C GLY A 30 23.39 12.84 19.58
N GLY A 31 23.40 14.17 19.50
CA GLY A 31 22.25 14.95 19.03
C GLY A 31 21.90 14.68 17.57
N VAL A 32 22.90 14.56 16.69
CA VAL A 32 22.69 14.21 15.27
C VAL A 32 22.14 12.78 15.15
N VAL A 33 22.69 11.81 15.87
CA VAL A 33 22.20 10.42 15.85
C VAL A 33 20.75 10.35 16.33
N ALA A 34 20.41 11.03 17.43
CA ALA A 34 19.04 11.08 17.92
C ALA A 34 18.10 11.73 16.91
N ALA A 35 18.50 12.84 16.28
CA ALA A 35 17.72 13.49 15.24
C ALA A 35 17.50 12.58 14.01
N VAL A 36 18.54 11.86 13.57
CA VAL A 36 18.43 10.90 12.46
C VAL A 36 17.46 9.78 12.80
N ILE A 37 17.52 9.23 14.01
CA ILE A 37 16.58 8.18 14.45
C ILE A 37 15.14 8.69 14.43
N VAL A 38 14.89 9.91 14.93
CA VAL A 38 13.54 10.50 14.93
C VAL A 38 13.03 10.71 13.51
N VAL A 39 13.86 11.27 12.62
CA VAL A 39 13.48 11.50 11.22
C VAL A 39 13.26 10.18 10.49
N ALA A 40 14.13 9.19 10.69
CA ALA A 40 13.98 7.87 10.10
C ALA A 40 12.75 7.14 10.63
N GLY A 41 12.45 7.24 11.93
CA GLY A 41 11.26 6.65 12.54
C GLY A 41 9.97 7.26 12.01
N ALA A 42 9.92 8.59 11.87
CA ALA A 42 8.78 9.27 11.27
C ALA A 42 8.62 8.94 9.78
N GLY A 43 9.72 8.89 9.02
CA GLY A 43 9.71 8.50 7.62
C GLY A 43 9.28 7.05 7.43
N PHE A 44 9.77 6.14 8.27
CA PHE A 44 9.36 4.74 8.29
C PHE A 44 7.89 4.59 8.64
N TRP A 45 7.40 5.33 9.65
CA TRP A 45 5.99 5.30 10.05
C TRP A 45 5.04 5.66 8.90
N VAL A 46 5.36 6.72 8.16
CA VAL A 46 4.57 7.12 7.00
C VAL A 46 4.72 6.11 5.85
N TRP A 47 5.94 5.61 5.64
CA TRP A 47 6.21 4.70 4.55
C TRP A 47 5.56 3.33 4.73
N HIS A 48 5.45 2.80 5.96
CA HIS A 48 4.92 1.46 6.21
C HIS A 48 3.45 1.30 5.80
N GLU A 49 2.70 2.40 5.70
CA GLU A 49 1.28 2.41 5.29
C GLU A 49 1.12 2.52 3.76
N THR A 50 2.22 2.61 3.01
CA THR A 50 2.19 2.80 1.56
C THR A 50 2.25 1.47 0.80
N PRO A 51 1.65 1.38 -0.40
CA PRO A 51 1.78 0.18 -1.24
C PRO A 51 3.23 -0.19 -1.56
N SER A 52 4.14 0.80 -1.59
CA SER A 52 5.57 0.56 -1.83
C SER A 52 6.26 -0.22 -0.71
N PHE A 53 5.78 -0.12 0.53
CA PHE A 53 6.25 -0.95 1.64
C PHE A 53 5.82 -2.41 1.44
N CYS A 54 4.56 -2.63 1.07
CA CYS A 54 4.02 -3.96 0.79
C CYS A 54 4.79 -4.66 -0.35
N ASN A 55 5.16 -3.93 -1.40
CA ASN A 55 6.07 -4.44 -2.42
C ASN A 55 7.47 -4.73 -1.83
N ALA A 56 8.13 -3.75 -1.22
CA ALA A 56 9.54 -3.88 -0.84
C ALA A 56 9.83 -4.83 0.33
N ILE A 57 8.89 -5.01 1.26
CA ILE A 57 9.10 -5.75 2.51
C ILE A 57 8.36 -7.09 2.51
N CYS A 58 7.23 -7.19 1.81
CA CYS A 58 6.43 -8.41 1.72
C CYS A 58 6.55 -9.12 0.35
N HIS A 59 7.66 -8.92 -0.39
CA HIS A 59 7.93 -9.55 -1.71
C HIS A 59 7.42 -11.00 -1.80
N SER A 60 6.81 -11.33 -2.95
CA SER A 60 6.06 -12.57 -3.24
C SER A 60 5.28 -13.11 -2.04
N PRO A 61 3.97 -12.81 -1.92
CA PRO A 61 3.00 -12.82 -3.03
C PRO A 61 2.45 -11.45 -3.45
N MET A 62 2.94 -10.33 -2.90
CA MET A 62 2.27 -9.03 -2.97
C MET A 62 2.47 -8.24 -4.28
N ASP A 63 3.48 -8.58 -5.08
CA ASP A 63 3.91 -7.75 -6.21
C ASP A 63 2.82 -7.55 -7.27
N SER A 64 2.11 -8.62 -7.64
CA SER A 64 0.99 -8.55 -8.58
C SER A 64 -0.18 -7.70 -8.07
N TYR A 65 -0.44 -7.73 -6.76
CA TYR A 65 -1.48 -6.93 -6.12
C TYR A 65 -1.13 -5.44 -6.11
N VAL A 66 0.16 -5.11 -5.95
CA VAL A 66 0.66 -3.73 -6.07
C VAL A 66 0.63 -3.26 -7.52
N ASP A 67 0.99 -4.13 -8.48
CA ASP A 67 0.90 -3.80 -9.89
C ASP A 67 -0.54 -3.48 -10.32
N THR A 68 -1.51 -4.29 -9.87
CA THR A 68 -2.93 -4.04 -10.14
C THR A 68 -3.43 -2.76 -9.47
N TYR A 69 -2.95 -2.43 -8.25
CA TYR A 69 -3.25 -1.15 -7.58
C TYR A 69 -2.81 0.06 -8.41
N TYR A 70 -1.65 0.00 -9.07
CA TYR A 70 -1.14 1.09 -9.91
C TYR A 70 -1.51 0.99 -11.39
N SER A 71 -2.24 -0.06 -11.79
CA SER A 71 -2.54 -0.34 -13.20
C SER A 71 -3.43 0.73 -13.86
N GLY A 72 -4.31 1.35 -13.07
CA GLY A 72 -5.33 2.27 -13.60
C GLY A 72 -6.45 1.57 -14.39
N ASP A 73 -6.54 0.24 -14.34
CA ASP A 73 -7.60 -0.51 -15.02
C ASP A 73 -8.95 -0.27 -14.32
N GLN A 74 -9.84 0.47 -14.98
CA GLN A 74 -11.17 0.83 -14.48
C GLN A 74 -12.10 -0.38 -14.30
N GLY A 75 -11.74 -1.55 -14.84
CA GLY A 75 -12.45 -2.80 -14.59
C GLY A 75 -12.17 -3.39 -13.20
N MET A 76 -11.11 -2.96 -12.52
CA MET A 76 -10.70 -3.46 -11.21
C MET A 76 -11.15 -2.52 -10.09
N LEU A 77 -11.75 -3.06 -9.02
CA LEU A 77 -12.25 -2.24 -7.91
C LEU A 77 -11.12 -1.51 -7.16
N VAL A 78 -9.91 -2.08 -7.12
CA VAL A 78 -8.74 -1.43 -6.49
C VAL A 78 -8.43 -0.07 -7.10
N THR A 79 -8.68 0.11 -8.40
CA THR A 79 -8.43 1.37 -9.11
C THR A 79 -9.30 2.49 -8.56
N ALA A 80 -10.62 2.27 -8.47
CA ALA A 80 -11.55 3.25 -7.93
C ALA A 80 -11.24 3.58 -6.45
N HIS A 81 -10.82 2.59 -5.67
CA HIS A 81 -10.43 2.80 -4.27
C HIS A 81 -9.11 3.57 -4.14
N ALA A 82 -8.12 3.30 -4.99
CA ALA A 82 -6.86 4.03 -5.06
C ALA A 82 -7.10 5.51 -5.43
N GLU A 83 -7.98 5.77 -6.39
CA GLU A 83 -8.39 7.12 -6.78
C GLU A 83 -9.11 7.88 -5.66
N ALA A 84 -9.89 7.17 -4.83
CA ALA A 84 -10.50 7.70 -3.62
C ALA A 84 -9.50 7.94 -2.47
N GLY A 85 -8.22 7.60 -2.66
CA GLY A 85 -7.16 7.79 -1.67
C GLY A 85 -7.00 6.63 -0.67
N ASN A 86 -7.69 5.51 -0.88
CA ASN A 86 -7.52 4.30 -0.07
C ASN A 86 -6.22 3.58 -0.46
N ASN A 87 -5.59 2.94 0.51
CA ASN A 87 -4.36 2.16 0.33
C ASN A 87 -4.60 0.67 0.67
N CYS A 88 -3.56 -0.16 0.57
CA CYS A 88 -3.65 -1.59 0.86
C CYS A 88 -4.27 -1.88 2.24
N LEU A 89 -3.87 -1.14 3.28
CA LEU A 89 -4.32 -1.33 4.66
C LEU A 89 -5.74 -0.81 4.91
N SER A 90 -6.31 -0.05 3.98
CA SER A 90 -7.72 0.37 4.04
C SER A 90 -8.65 -0.84 3.86
N CYS A 91 -8.19 -1.88 3.17
CA CYS A 91 -8.92 -3.12 2.98
C CYS A 91 -8.28 -4.33 3.70
N HIS A 92 -6.95 -4.42 3.70
CA HIS A 92 -6.18 -5.47 4.37
C HIS A 92 -5.70 -4.99 5.75
N GLU A 93 -6.65 -4.84 6.67
CA GLU A 93 -6.33 -4.44 8.03
C GLU A 93 -5.50 -5.54 8.73
N PRO A 94 -4.29 -5.24 9.23
CA PRO A 94 -3.42 -6.26 9.78
C PRO A 94 -3.96 -6.74 11.14
N VAL A 95 -4.31 -8.01 11.22
CA VAL A 95 -4.70 -8.65 12.48
C VAL A 95 -3.42 -9.03 13.24
N ILE A 96 -3.07 -8.24 14.27
CA ILE A 96 -1.81 -8.41 15.03
C ILE A 96 -1.61 -9.85 15.55
N THR A 97 -2.68 -10.58 15.86
CA THR A 97 -2.60 -11.97 16.37
C THR A 97 -2.20 -13.00 15.31
N GLU A 98 -2.27 -12.66 14.02
CA GLU A 98 -1.94 -13.55 12.89
C GLU A 98 -0.50 -13.34 12.38
N GLN A 99 0.16 -12.26 12.80
CA GLN A 99 1.51 -11.85 12.36
C GLN A 99 2.59 -12.90 12.60
N VAL A 100 2.47 -13.76 13.63
CA VAL A 100 3.44 -14.85 13.86
C VAL A 100 3.36 -15.89 12.75
N GLY A 101 2.15 -16.23 12.30
CA GLY A 101 1.95 -17.16 11.20
C GLY A 101 2.41 -16.58 9.86
N GLU A 102 2.14 -15.29 9.63
CA GLU A 102 2.59 -14.55 8.44
C GLU A 102 4.13 -14.50 8.35
N VAL A 103 4.81 -14.17 9.45
CA VAL A 103 6.28 -14.17 9.50
C VAL A 103 6.85 -15.55 9.22
N MET A 104 6.25 -16.62 9.74
CA MET A 104 6.72 -17.98 9.49
C MET A 104 6.56 -18.36 8.02
N LYS A 105 5.39 -18.12 7.41
CA LYS A 105 5.14 -18.33 5.98
C LYS A 105 6.11 -17.52 5.11
N TRP A 106 6.39 -16.29 5.51
CA TRP A 106 7.39 -15.43 4.86
C TRP A 106 8.80 -16.00 4.93
N THR A 107 9.24 -16.47 6.10
CA THR A 107 10.57 -17.08 6.23
C THR A 107 10.72 -18.41 5.49
N SER A 108 9.62 -19.15 5.32
CA SER A 108 9.63 -20.46 4.66
C SER A 108 9.31 -20.41 3.16
N ASP A 109 8.95 -19.23 2.63
CA ASP A 109 8.46 -19.06 1.25
C ASP A 109 7.27 -19.99 0.93
N ASP A 110 6.41 -20.22 1.93
CA ASP A 110 5.29 -21.18 1.85
C ASP A 110 3.96 -20.42 1.72
N TYR A 111 3.67 -20.02 0.49
CA TYR A 111 2.43 -19.33 0.12
C TYR A 111 1.59 -20.20 -0.80
N PRO A 112 0.29 -20.36 -0.51
CA PRO A 112 -0.62 -21.09 -1.40
C PRO A 112 -0.89 -20.23 -2.63
N MET A 113 -0.02 -20.30 -3.65
CA MET A 113 -0.18 -19.53 -4.88
C MET A 113 -1.08 -20.24 -5.90
N THR A 114 -1.70 -19.46 -6.78
CA THR A 114 -2.35 -19.94 -8.00
C THR A 114 -1.33 -20.64 -8.91
N ALA A 115 -1.81 -21.47 -9.85
CA ALA A 115 -0.94 -22.28 -10.71
C ALA A 115 0.01 -21.46 -11.61
N ASP A 116 -0.37 -20.22 -11.93
CA ASP A 116 0.44 -19.26 -12.67
C ASP A 116 1.39 -18.44 -11.75
N GLY A 117 1.33 -18.65 -10.44
CA GLY A 117 2.18 -18.00 -9.44
C GLY A 117 1.88 -16.52 -9.23
N THR A 118 0.77 -16.01 -9.77
CA THR A 118 0.48 -14.57 -9.76
C THR A 118 -0.32 -14.12 -8.56
N LYS A 119 -1.09 -15.01 -7.89
CA LYS A 119 -1.98 -14.64 -6.79
C LYS A 119 -1.97 -15.71 -5.70
N LEU A 120 -2.46 -15.35 -4.52
CA LEU A 120 -2.84 -16.31 -3.48
C LEU A 120 -4.11 -17.06 -3.92
N ALA A 121 -4.06 -18.38 -3.84
CA ALA A 121 -5.14 -19.30 -4.20
C ALA A 121 -6.34 -19.23 -3.22
N ASP A 122 -6.13 -18.67 -2.03
CA ASP A 122 -7.13 -18.47 -0.98
C ASP A 122 -7.58 -17.00 -0.82
N GLY A 123 -7.16 -16.10 -1.72
CA GLY A 123 -7.41 -14.65 -1.61
C GLY A 123 -8.83 -14.16 -1.93
N ALA A 124 -9.81 -15.05 -2.10
CA ALA A 124 -11.12 -14.71 -2.67
C ALA A 124 -12.14 -14.15 -1.66
N ASP A 125 -11.92 -14.30 -0.35
CA ASP A 125 -13.02 -14.35 0.63
C ASP A 125 -13.26 -13.05 1.43
N MET A 126 -12.73 -11.90 1.02
CA MET A 126 -12.81 -10.67 1.84
C MET A 126 -13.95 -9.70 1.49
N ALA A 127 -14.59 -9.84 0.33
CA ALA A 127 -15.55 -8.87 -0.19
C ALA A 127 -17.02 -9.22 0.14
N SER A 128 -17.32 -9.32 1.44
CA SER A 128 -18.71 -9.47 1.92
C SER A 128 -19.42 -8.12 2.03
N GLU A 129 -20.76 -8.13 2.08
CA GLU A 129 -21.53 -6.92 2.37
C GLU A 129 -21.12 -6.30 3.71
N GLU A 130 -20.95 -7.12 4.76
CA GLU A 130 -20.51 -6.66 6.09
C GLU A 130 -19.18 -5.90 6.03
N PHE A 131 -18.26 -6.34 5.17
CA PHE A 131 -16.97 -5.68 5.00
C PHE A 131 -17.09 -4.36 4.23
N CYS A 132 -17.80 -4.36 3.10
CA CYS A 132 -17.93 -3.18 2.24
C CYS A 132 -18.85 -2.10 2.82
N ALA A 133 -19.86 -2.49 3.60
CA ALA A 133 -20.84 -1.60 4.22
C ALA A 133 -20.45 -1.14 5.64
N LYS A 134 -19.18 -1.31 6.05
CA LYS A 134 -18.68 -0.75 7.31
C LYS A 134 -18.92 0.76 7.35
N SER A 135 -19.16 1.28 8.56
CA SER A 135 -19.37 2.72 8.79
C SER A 135 -18.27 3.56 8.16
N GLY A 136 -18.64 4.44 7.23
CA GLY A 136 -17.72 5.32 6.50
C GLY A 136 -17.33 4.84 5.11
N CYS A 137 -17.80 3.65 4.68
CA CYS A 137 -17.61 3.10 3.35
C CYS A 137 -18.89 3.21 2.51
N HIS A 138 -19.57 2.08 2.24
CA HIS A 138 -20.77 2.06 1.39
C HIS A 138 -22.06 1.98 2.21
N ASP A 139 -22.95 2.96 2.05
CA ASP A 139 -24.32 2.87 2.54
C ASP A 139 -25.18 2.15 1.49
N MET A 140 -25.80 1.03 1.88
CA MET A 140 -26.52 0.19 0.93
C MET A 140 -27.80 0.83 0.38
N ASP A 141 -28.44 1.72 1.14
CA ASP A 141 -29.61 2.46 0.64
C ASP A 141 -29.17 3.44 -0.47
N ASP A 142 -28.04 4.13 -0.27
CA ASP A 142 -27.47 5.02 -1.28
C ASP A 142 -26.96 4.25 -2.52
N VAL A 143 -26.31 3.10 -2.32
CA VAL A 143 -25.87 2.22 -3.42
C VAL A 143 -27.07 1.80 -4.25
N VAL A 144 -28.12 1.26 -3.61
CA VAL A 144 -29.34 0.86 -4.33
C VAL A 144 -29.99 2.05 -5.03
N ALA A 145 -30.12 3.19 -4.37
CA ALA A 145 -30.75 4.37 -4.95
C ALA A 145 -30.01 4.90 -6.18
N SER A 146 -28.68 4.81 -6.19
CA SER A 146 -27.82 5.36 -7.26
C SER A 146 -27.62 4.44 -8.46
N THR A 147 -27.96 3.14 -8.37
CA THR A 147 -27.69 2.17 -9.44
C THR A 147 -28.92 1.73 -10.26
N TRP A 148 -30.07 2.36 -10.07
CA TRP A 148 -31.22 2.17 -10.97
C TRP A 148 -30.92 2.71 -12.37
N GLY A 149 -31.13 1.90 -13.40
CA GLY A 149 -30.86 2.31 -14.79
C GLY A 149 -29.39 2.64 -15.04
N PHE A 150 -28.48 1.90 -14.38
CA PHE A 150 -27.05 2.05 -14.57
C PHE A 150 -26.65 2.05 -16.05
N GLU A 151 -25.54 2.71 -16.36
CA GLU A 151 -25.20 3.19 -17.70
C GLU A 151 -25.54 2.23 -18.84
N GLY A 152 -26.33 2.75 -19.80
CA GLY A 152 -26.77 1.98 -20.97
C GLY A 152 -27.93 1.02 -20.73
N ASN A 153 -28.45 0.88 -19.51
CA ASN A 153 -29.56 -0.04 -19.21
C ASN A 153 -30.87 0.71 -18.91
N GLY A 154 -31.99 -0.01 -18.98
CA GLY A 154 -33.31 0.55 -18.65
C GLY A 154 -33.48 0.84 -17.16
N GLU A 155 -34.32 1.83 -16.83
CA GLU A 155 -34.57 2.31 -15.46
C GLU A 155 -35.05 1.23 -14.49
N GLN A 156 -35.60 0.12 -14.99
CA GLN A 156 -36.06 -1.01 -14.18
C GLN A 156 -34.94 -1.96 -13.73
N PHE A 157 -33.70 -1.77 -14.17
CA PHE A 157 -32.60 -2.65 -13.81
C PHE A 157 -31.77 -2.06 -12.68
N ASN A 158 -31.52 -2.87 -11.66
CA ASN A 158 -30.62 -2.54 -10.57
C ASN A 158 -29.91 -3.82 -10.06
N PRO A 159 -28.58 -3.93 -10.20
CA PRO A 159 -27.82 -5.08 -9.72
C PRO A 159 -27.92 -5.30 -8.20
N HIS A 160 -28.09 -4.22 -7.43
CA HIS A 160 -28.12 -4.23 -5.96
C HIS A 160 -29.54 -4.38 -5.39
N SER A 161 -30.56 -4.41 -6.25
CA SER A 161 -31.96 -4.70 -5.88
C SER A 161 -32.51 -5.80 -6.80
N SER A 162 -31.78 -6.91 -6.87
CA SER A 162 -32.10 -8.03 -7.77
C SER A 162 -33.05 -9.05 -7.13
N HIS A 163 -33.64 -9.90 -7.97
CA HIS A 163 -34.51 -11.00 -7.52
C HIS A 163 -33.74 -12.20 -6.93
N GLN A 164 -32.41 -12.10 -6.79
CA GLN A 164 -31.59 -13.12 -6.13
C GLN A 164 -31.51 -12.89 -4.61
N ASP A 165 -32.22 -11.89 -4.07
CA ASP A 165 -32.46 -11.65 -2.63
C ASP A 165 -31.23 -11.89 -1.73
N LEU A 166 -30.16 -11.12 -1.94
CA LEU A 166 -28.90 -11.16 -1.15
C LEU A 166 -28.18 -12.51 -1.11
N ALA A 167 -28.51 -13.46 -2.00
CA ALA A 167 -27.73 -14.70 -2.15
C ALA A 167 -26.35 -14.48 -2.82
N LEU A 168 -26.01 -13.24 -3.14
CA LEU A 168 -24.76 -12.83 -3.78
C LEU A 168 -24.03 -11.87 -2.84
N GLU A 169 -22.73 -12.12 -2.66
CA GLU A 169 -21.83 -11.22 -1.96
C GLU A 169 -21.25 -10.18 -2.93
N CYS A 170 -20.72 -9.07 -2.41
CA CYS A 170 -20.11 -8.03 -3.23
C CYS A 170 -19.00 -8.62 -4.13
N GLY A 171 -18.20 -9.53 -3.57
CA GLY A 171 -17.12 -10.24 -4.25
C GLY A 171 -17.54 -11.13 -5.41
N ASP A 172 -18.82 -11.51 -5.52
CA ASP A 172 -19.29 -12.32 -6.66
C ASP A 172 -19.25 -11.54 -7.98
N CYS A 173 -19.40 -10.21 -7.90
CA CYS A 173 -19.36 -9.32 -9.05
C CYS A 173 -18.14 -8.39 -9.01
N HIS A 174 -17.88 -7.75 -7.87
CA HIS A 174 -16.84 -6.76 -7.70
C HIS A 174 -15.51 -7.43 -7.36
N LYS A 175 -14.55 -7.35 -8.28
CA LYS A 175 -13.22 -7.94 -8.11
C LYS A 175 -12.18 -6.86 -7.85
N ALA A 176 -11.47 -6.96 -6.72
CA ALA A 176 -10.49 -5.96 -6.30
C ALA A 176 -9.28 -5.91 -7.24
N HIS A 177 -8.60 -7.04 -7.43
CA HIS A 177 -7.33 -7.16 -8.15
C HIS A 177 -7.45 -7.97 -9.47
N GLU A 178 -8.63 -7.94 -10.06
CA GLU A 178 -8.93 -8.43 -11.41
C GLU A 178 -10.18 -7.74 -11.91
N LYS A 179 -10.52 -7.96 -13.17
CA LYS A 179 -11.70 -7.32 -13.75
C LYS A 179 -12.96 -7.85 -13.11
N SER A 180 -13.81 -6.92 -12.72
CA SER A 180 -15.13 -7.19 -12.17
C SER A 180 -16.03 -7.82 -13.23
N VAL A 181 -16.99 -8.61 -12.78
CA VAL A 181 -17.84 -9.43 -13.63
C VAL A 181 -19.29 -9.05 -13.40
N LEU A 182 -20.03 -8.79 -14.48
CA LEU A 182 -21.48 -8.59 -14.36
C LEU A 182 -22.19 -9.96 -14.33
N MET A 183 -22.25 -10.59 -13.16
CA MET A 183 -22.81 -11.94 -12.97
C MET A 183 -24.23 -12.09 -13.56
N CYS A 184 -25.03 -11.03 -13.55
CA CYS A 184 -26.37 -11.00 -14.13
C CYS A 184 -26.38 -11.41 -15.62
N ASN A 185 -25.29 -11.14 -16.36
CA ASN A 185 -25.16 -11.50 -17.77
C ASN A 185 -24.96 -13.01 -18.01
N GLN A 186 -24.95 -13.84 -16.96
CA GLN A 186 -25.14 -15.30 -17.14
C GLN A 186 -26.51 -15.62 -17.73
N CYS A 187 -27.53 -14.81 -17.42
CA CYS A 187 -28.91 -15.02 -17.87
C CYS A 187 -29.47 -13.81 -18.62
N HIS A 188 -28.94 -12.62 -18.37
CA HIS A 188 -29.39 -11.37 -18.98
C HIS A 188 -28.44 -10.88 -20.08
N LYS A 189 -28.88 -9.86 -20.82
CA LYS A 189 -28.08 -9.15 -21.82
C LYS A 189 -28.08 -7.67 -21.49
N LEU A 190 -27.42 -7.33 -20.40
CA LEU A 190 -27.27 -5.96 -19.92
C LEU A 190 -25.95 -5.37 -20.43
N ASN A 191 -25.93 -4.05 -20.61
CA ASN A 191 -24.69 -3.34 -20.86
C ASN A 191 -23.84 -3.37 -19.58
N MET A 192 -22.57 -3.71 -19.73
CA MET A 192 -21.63 -3.82 -18.61
C MET A 192 -20.95 -2.47 -18.37
N PRO A 193 -20.56 -2.16 -17.12
CA PRO A 193 -19.69 -1.03 -16.86
C PRO A 193 -18.37 -1.14 -17.64
N GLU A 194 -17.70 -0.01 -17.87
CA GLU A 194 -16.42 0.01 -18.57
C GLU A 194 -15.38 -0.88 -17.88
N GLY A 195 -14.62 -1.65 -18.67
CA GLY A 195 -13.58 -2.55 -18.16
C GLY A 195 -14.07 -3.86 -17.53
N TRP A 196 -15.38 -4.01 -17.31
CA TRP A 196 -15.96 -5.24 -16.75
C TRP A 196 -16.09 -6.35 -17.79
N GLU A 197 -16.08 -7.60 -17.29
CA GLU A 197 -16.17 -8.79 -18.12
C GLU A 197 -17.51 -9.51 -17.97
N ALA A 198 -17.88 -10.24 -19.01
CA ALA A 198 -19.03 -11.14 -18.96
C ALA A 198 -18.66 -12.39 -18.15
N PRO A 199 -19.60 -12.96 -17.38
CA PRO A 199 -19.37 -14.20 -16.66
C PRO A 199 -19.05 -15.32 -17.65
N ASN A 200 -18.00 -16.09 -17.37
CA ASN A 200 -17.37 -17.09 -18.24
C ASN A 200 -16.49 -16.55 -19.38
N ALA A 201 -15.98 -15.32 -19.28
CA ALA A 201 -14.79 -14.94 -20.02
C ALA A 201 -13.56 -15.61 -19.37
N ALA A 202 -13.33 -16.88 -19.70
CA ALA A 202 -12.07 -17.58 -19.49
C ALA A 202 -11.54 -18.06 -20.84
#